data_AF-A0A3N5UJS8-F1
#
_entry.id   AF-A0A3N5UJS8-F1
#
_cell.length_a   1.000
_cell.length_b   1.000
_cell.length_c   1.000
_cell.angle_alpha   90.00
_cell.angle_beta   90.00
_cell.angle_gamma   90.00
#
_symmetry.space_group_name_H-M   'P 1'
#
loop_
_entity.id
_entity.type
_entity.pdbx_description
1 polymer ?
#
loop_
_entity_poly.entity_id
_entity_poly.type
_entity_poly.pdbx_seq_one_letter_code
_entity_poly.pdbx_strand_id
1 'polypeptide(L)'
;MKDKQSLHLRVQQLVDCYGDSEPLREMSIIEKEKDKEEAALKWLALATLHGIDAGAEEISVQKGPDGKVRVVAEYRDAELPSPGTTIGEKIIETLRGITHLEGDKEKLPLALGLRDSSIELTVKVKKDKNGETVTLKFPK
;
A
#
# COMPACT_ATOMS: atom_id res chain seq x y z
N MET A 1 1.95 24.07 17.87
CA MET A 1 2.27 23.45 16.57
C MET A 1 1.66 22.06 16.64
N LYS A 2 0.66 21.72 15.80
CA LYS A 2 0.14 20.34 15.76
C LYS A 2 1.24 19.51 15.10
N ASP A 3 1.80 18.54 15.82
CA ASP A 3 2.75 17.58 15.27
C ASP A 3 2.23 17.04 13.94
N LYS A 4 2.90 17.43 12.84
CA LYS A 4 2.70 16.77 11.54
C LYS A 4 3.38 15.42 11.66
N GLN A 5 2.65 14.46 12.23
CA GLN A 5 3.08 13.07 12.28
C GLN A 5 3.45 12.61 10.85
N SER A 6 4.56 11.89 10.69
CA SER A 6 4.95 11.41 9.37
C SER A 6 3.94 10.35 8.87
N LEU A 7 3.74 10.31 7.55
CA LEU A 7 2.86 9.31 6.92
C LEU A 7 3.31 7.89 7.26
N HIS A 8 4.62 7.67 7.31
CA HIS A 8 5.21 6.39 7.69
C HIS A 8 4.83 5.97 9.11
N LEU A 9 4.98 6.87 10.09
CA LEU A 9 4.57 6.61 11.47
C LEU A 9 3.07 6.37 11.58
N ARG A 10 2.26 7.06 10.76
CA ARG A 10 0.81 6.82 10.72
C ARG A 10 0.44 5.44 10.19
N VAL A 11 1.10 4.97 9.13
CA VAL A 11 0.90 3.60 8.63
C VAL A 11 1.27 2.57 9.69
N GLN A 12 2.39 2.74 10.40
CA GLN A 12 2.80 1.82 11.49
C GLN A 12 1.74 1.71 12.59
N GLN A 13 1.19 2.85 13.03
CA GLN A 13 0.09 2.85 14.01
C GLN A 13 -1.16 2.10 13.52
N LEU A 14 -1.46 2.22 12.22
CA LEU A 14 -2.60 1.54 11.61
C LEU A 14 -2.35 0.03 11.51
N VAL A 15 -1.12 -0.41 11.21
CA VAL A 15 -0.77 -1.84 11.29
C VAL A 15 -1.06 -2.37 12.70
N ASP A 16 -0.59 -1.68 13.74
CA ASP A 16 -0.81 -2.11 15.12
C ASP A 16 -2.31 -2.16 15.48
N CYS A 17 -3.08 -1.16 15.05
CA CYS A 17 -4.52 -1.05 15.30
C CYS A 17 -5.33 -2.16 14.63
N TYR A 18 -4.91 -2.62 13.44
CA TYR A 18 -5.64 -3.59 12.63
C TYR A 18 -5.03 -5.00 12.68
N GLY A 19 -4.01 -5.23 13.52
CA GLY A 19 -3.25 -6.49 13.55
C GLY A 19 -4.06 -7.75 13.87
N ASP A 20 -5.25 -7.62 14.48
CA ASP A 20 -6.16 -8.76 14.75
C ASP A 20 -7.44 -8.71 13.89
N SER A 21 -7.47 -7.88 12.84
CA SER A 21 -8.64 -7.73 11.94
C SER A 21 -8.62 -8.73 10.78
N GLU A 22 -9.72 -8.81 10.03
CA GLU A 22 -9.78 -9.53 8.74
C GLU A 22 -9.41 -8.56 7.58
N PRO A 23 -8.16 -8.57 7.05
CA PRO A 23 -7.69 -7.45 6.23
C PRO A 23 -8.45 -7.27 4.92
N LEU A 24 -8.78 -8.36 4.23
CA LEU A 24 -9.53 -8.32 2.97
C LEU A 24 -10.95 -7.79 3.15
N ARG A 25 -11.58 -8.09 4.28
CA ARG A 25 -12.91 -7.59 4.61
C ARG A 25 -12.88 -6.08 4.82
N GLU A 26 -11.91 -5.59 5.59
CA GLU A 26 -11.71 -4.15 5.80
C GLU A 26 -11.38 -3.41 4.49
N MET A 27 -10.57 -4.00 3.62
CA MET A 27 -10.30 -3.44 2.28
C MET A 27 -11.57 -3.32 1.43
N SER A 28 -12.47 -4.30 1.48
CA SER A 28 -13.68 -4.34 0.63
C SER A 28 -14.64 -3.17 0.88
N ILE A 29 -14.55 -2.52 2.03
CA ILE A 29 -15.40 -1.40 2.42
C ILE A 29 -14.68 -0.05 2.43
N ILE A 30 -13.37 -0.04 2.18
CA ILE A 30 -12.52 1.15 2.34
C ILE A 30 -12.90 2.29 1.39
N GLU A 31 -13.49 1.96 0.24
CA GLU A 31 -13.97 2.94 -0.73
C GLU A 31 -15.04 3.87 -0.13
N LYS A 32 -15.76 3.40 0.90
CA LYS A 32 -16.81 4.16 1.60
C LYS A 32 -16.27 5.14 2.63
N GLU A 33 -14.97 5.10 2.97
CA GLU A 33 -14.37 6.00 3.94
C GLU A 33 -14.44 7.45 3.46
N LYS A 34 -14.80 8.37 4.37
CA LYS A 34 -14.94 9.81 4.02
C LYS A 34 -13.59 10.50 3.91
N ASP A 35 -12.68 10.17 4.81
CA ASP A 35 -11.31 10.68 4.76
C ASP A 35 -10.48 9.80 3.83
N LYS A 36 -10.27 10.28 2.60
CA LYS A 36 -9.55 9.54 1.56
C LYS A 36 -8.05 9.44 1.83
N GLU A 37 -7.49 10.35 2.62
CA GLU A 37 -6.07 10.34 2.98
C GLU A 37 -5.80 9.30 4.04
N GLU A 38 -6.60 9.30 5.11
CA GLU A 38 -6.54 8.27 6.13
C GLU A 38 -6.89 6.88 5.57
N ALA A 39 -7.86 6.80 4.64
CA ALA A 39 -8.21 5.55 3.97
C ALA A 39 -7.06 4.96 3.15
N ALA A 40 -6.25 5.78 2.48
CA ALA A 40 -5.07 5.30 1.75
C ALA A 40 -4.01 4.73 2.70
N LEU A 41 -3.79 5.37 3.85
CA LEU A 41 -2.88 4.88 4.90
C LEU A 41 -3.38 3.58 5.52
N LYS A 42 -4.70 3.49 5.79
CA LYS A 42 -5.36 2.27 6.28
C LYS A 42 -5.23 1.15 5.26
N TRP A 43 -5.41 1.43 3.98
CA TRP A 43 -5.27 0.43 2.92
C TRP A 43 -3.85 -0.16 2.88
N LEU A 44 -2.81 0.67 2.98
CA LEU A 44 -1.42 0.22 3.03
C LEU A 44 -1.15 -0.68 4.25
N ALA A 45 -1.69 -0.33 5.41
CA ALA A 45 -1.57 -1.15 6.62
C ALA A 45 -2.23 -2.52 6.42
N LEU A 46 -3.47 -2.55 5.92
CA LEU A 46 -4.20 -3.80 5.65
C LEU A 46 -3.51 -4.65 4.58
N ALA A 47 -2.93 -4.04 3.55
CA ALA A 47 -2.20 -4.75 2.49
C ALA A 47 -0.93 -5.39 3.04
N THR A 48 -0.24 -4.69 3.93
CA THR A 48 0.93 -5.23 4.63
C THR A 48 0.56 -6.43 5.49
N LEU A 49 -0.48 -6.30 6.33
CA LEU A 49 -0.99 -7.39 7.18
C LEU A 49 -1.41 -8.60 6.34
N HIS A 50 -2.22 -8.38 5.31
CA HIS A 50 -2.64 -9.45 4.41
C HIS A 50 -1.46 -10.15 3.73
N GLY A 51 -0.49 -9.37 3.25
CA GLY A 51 0.72 -9.87 2.59
C GLY A 51 1.53 -10.81 3.47
N ILE A 52 1.65 -10.47 4.76
CA ILE A 52 2.34 -11.30 5.75
C ILE A 52 1.54 -12.57 6.03
N ASP A 53 0.26 -12.44 6.38
CA ASP A 53 -0.59 -13.57 6.79
C ASP A 53 -0.76 -14.61 5.68
N ALA A 54 -0.86 -14.16 4.43
CA ALA A 54 -1.06 -15.04 3.28
C ALA A 54 0.26 -15.46 2.58
N GLY A 55 1.42 -14.94 3.02
CA GLY A 55 2.73 -15.26 2.44
C GLY A 55 2.91 -14.77 1.00
N ALA A 56 2.65 -13.48 0.75
CA ALA A 56 2.73 -12.88 -0.59
C ALA A 56 4.16 -12.81 -1.06
N GLU A 57 4.40 -13.05 -2.35
CA GLU A 57 5.65 -12.57 -2.94
C GLU A 57 5.55 -11.05 -3.18
N GLU A 58 4.43 -10.60 -3.74
CA GLU A 58 4.26 -9.19 -4.15
C GLU A 58 2.80 -8.72 -4.02
N ILE A 59 2.61 -7.43 -3.69
CA ILE A 59 1.35 -6.70 -3.88
C ILE A 59 1.61 -5.49 -4.77
N SER A 60 0.89 -5.39 -5.89
CA SER A 60 1.05 -4.34 -6.89
C SER A 60 -0.22 -3.51 -7.03
N VAL A 61 -0.06 -2.18 -6.98
CA VAL A 61 -1.12 -1.20 -7.29
C VAL A 61 -0.83 -0.59 -8.66
N GLN A 62 -1.74 -0.77 -9.60
CA GLN A 62 -1.62 -0.35 -11.00
C GLN A 62 -2.67 0.72 -11.31
N LYS A 63 -2.24 1.90 -11.76
CA LYS A 63 -3.13 2.96 -12.25
C LYS A 63 -3.08 2.98 -13.79
N GLY A 64 -4.20 2.69 -14.43
CA GLY A 64 -4.36 2.73 -15.88
C GLY A 64 -4.50 4.16 -16.42
N PRO A 65 -4.41 4.34 -17.75
CA PRO A 65 -4.50 5.65 -18.40
C PRO A 65 -5.90 6.28 -18.30
N ASP A 66 -6.94 5.47 -18.03
CA ASP A 66 -8.31 5.92 -17.74
C ASP A 66 -8.53 6.27 -16.26
N GLY A 67 -7.48 6.20 -15.44
CA GLY A 67 -7.53 6.44 -14.00
C GLY A 67 -8.06 5.26 -13.19
N LYS A 68 -8.44 4.13 -13.80
CA LYS A 68 -8.83 2.96 -13.02
C LYS A 68 -7.64 2.37 -12.30
N VAL A 69 -7.85 2.00 -11.04
CA VAL A 69 -6.82 1.38 -10.21
C VAL A 69 -7.14 -0.10 -10.04
N ARG A 70 -6.16 -0.96 -10.35
CA ARG A 70 -6.20 -2.41 -10.15
C ARG A 70 -5.16 -2.78 -9.10
N VAL A 71 -5.52 -3.69 -8.20
CA VAL A 71 -4.58 -4.25 -7.24
C VAL A 71 -4.45 -5.74 -7.47
N VAL A 72 -3.22 -6.22 -7.58
CA VAL A 72 -2.88 -7.62 -7.81
C VAL A 72 -1.94 -8.08 -6.71
N ALA A 73 -2.20 -9.22 -6.11
CA ALA A 73 -1.26 -9.87 -5.22
C ALA A 73 -0.78 -11.19 -5.83
N GLU A 74 0.53 -11.40 -5.80
CA GLU A 74 1.16 -12.56 -6.35
C GLU A 74 1.41 -13.57 -5.22
N TYR A 75 0.48 -14.52 -5.08
CA TYR A 75 0.59 -15.70 -4.22
C TYR A 75 0.60 -16.99 -5.06
N ARG A 76 0.69 -16.88 -6.41
CA ARG A 76 -0.32 -17.29 -7.43
C ARG A 76 -1.26 -16.12 -7.71
N ASP A 77 -1.27 -15.61 -8.95
CA ASP A 77 -2.05 -14.44 -9.39
C ASP A 77 -3.47 -14.39 -8.78
N ALA A 78 -3.65 -13.58 -7.73
CA ALA A 78 -4.94 -13.36 -7.08
C ALA A 78 -5.27 -11.86 -7.15
N GLU A 79 -6.47 -11.53 -7.65
CA GLU A 79 -6.92 -10.15 -7.67
C GLU A 79 -7.33 -9.73 -6.25
N LEU A 80 -6.76 -8.62 -5.78
CA LEU A 80 -7.22 -7.99 -4.54
C LEU A 80 -8.37 -7.03 -4.87
N PRO A 81 -9.30 -6.79 -3.92
CA PRO A 81 -10.33 -5.78 -4.09
C PRO A 81 -9.70 -4.43 -4.46
N SER A 82 -10.18 -3.83 -5.56
CA SER A 82 -9.73 -2.50 -5.97
C SER A 82 -10.15 -1.45 -4.93
N PRO A 83 -9.25 -0.53 -4.53
CA PRO A 83 -9.58 0.57 -3.63
C PRO A 83 -10.38 1.69 -4.33
N GLY A 84 -10.68 1.56 -5.62
CA GLY A 84 -11.25 2.63 -6.44
C GLY A 84 -10.21 3.67 -6.87
N THR A 85 -10.54 4.48 -7.88
CA THR A 85 -9.60 5.42 -8.52
C THR A 85 -9.00 6.43 -7.57
N THR A 86 -9.82 7.12 -6.77
CA THR A 86 -9.36 8.22 -5.91
C THR A 86 -8.45 7.75 -4.78
N ILE A 87 -8.77 6.62 -4.15
CA ILE A 87 -7.94 6.08 -3.07
C ILE A 87 -6.66 5.46 -3.66
N GLY A 88 -6.77 4.78 -4.80
CA GLY A 88 -5.63 4.22 -5.50
C GLY A 88 -4.58 5.25 -5.92
N GLU A 89 -5.00 6.45 -6.35
CA GLU A 89 -4.10 7.57 -6.62
C GLU A 89 -3.37 8.04 -5.35
N LYS A 90 -4.11 8.22 -4.24
CA LYS A 90 -3.53 8.60 -2.95
C LYS A 90 -2.56 7.56 -2.39
N ILE A 91 -2.77 6.27 -2.65
CA ILE A 91 -1.84 5.20 -2.27
C ILE A 91 -0.48 5.41 -2.97
N ILE A 92 -0.48 5.69 -4.27
CA ILE A 92 0.74 5.94 -5.05
C ILE A 92 1.44 7.21 -4.54
N GLU A 93 0.70 8.30 -4.34
CA GLU A 93 1.22 9.56 -3.78
C GLU A 93 1.85 9.35 -2.40
N THR A 94 1.19 8.57 -1.53
CA THR A 94 1.67 8.25 -0.19
C THR A 94 2.98 7.45 -0.25
N LEU A 95 3.05 6.43 -1.09
CA LEU A 95 4.26 5.61 -1.23
C LEU A 95 5.44 6.45 -1.76
N ARG A 96 5.20 7.34 -2.72
CA ARG A 96 6.22 8.31 -3.17
C ARG A 96 6.61 9.29 -2.07
N GLY A 97 5.65 9.79 -1.29
CA GLY A 97 5.90 10.69 -0.17
C GLY A 97 6.73 10.05 0.95
N ILE A 98 6.56 8.74 1.20
CA ILE A 98 7.34 7.98 2.19
C ILE A 98 8.74 7.66 1.67
N THR A 99 8.84 7.20 0.43
CA THR A 99 10.11 6.69 -0.13
C THR A 99 10.95 7.75 -0.82
N HIS A 100 10.39 8.92 -1.07
CA HIS A 100 10.98 10.00 -1.88
C HIS A 100 11.44 9.54 -3.28
N LEU A 101 10.79 8.51 -3.83
CA LEU A 101 11.04 8.05 -5.20
C LEU A 101 10.32 9.01 -6.17
N GLU A 102 11.09 9.76 -6.96
CA GLU A 102 10.59 10.74 -7.94
C GLU A 102 10.80 10.29 -9.38
N GLY A 103 11.69 9.33 -9.62
CA GLY A 103 12.00 8.82 -10.95
C GLY A 103 10.91 7.92 -11.56
N ASP A 104 11.03 7.69 -12.87
CA ASP A 104 10.14 6.81 -13.63
C ASP A 104 10.41 5.32 -13.38
N LYS A 105 11.60 4.95 -12.89
CA LYS A 105 11.97 3.57 -12.58
C LYS A 105 12.97 3.49 -11.44
N GLU A 106 12.47 3.33 -10.22
CA GLU A 106 13.29 3.32 -9.01
C GLU A 106 12.87 2.19 -8.05
N LYS A 107 13.78 1.81 -7.15
CA LYS A 107 13.53 0.82 -6.11
C LYS A 107 14.24 1.21 -4.81
N LEU A 108 13.59 1.03 -3.67
CA LEU A 108 14.15 1.39 -2.36
C LEU A 108 13.57 0.46 -1.27
N PRO A 109 14.38 0.00 -0.30
CA PRO A 109 13.86 -0.73 0.85
C PRO A 109 13.04 0.17 1.79
N LEU A 110 11.88 -0.32 2.22
CA LEU A 110 10.99 0.31 3.19
C LEU A 110 10.82 -0.60 4.40
N ALA A 111 11.36 -0.18 5.54
CA ALA A 111 11.15 -0.86 6.81
C ALA A 111 9.80 -0.47 7.43
N LEU A 112 8.96 -1.46 7.75
CA LEU A 112 7.69 -1.28 8.45
C LEU A 112 7.73 -2.02 9.79
N GLY A 113 7.33 -1.34 10.86
CA GLY A 113 7.20 -1.93 12.20
C GLY A 113 5.87 -2.69 12.30
N LEU A 114 5.89 -3.83 12.99
CA LEU A 114 4.77 -4.72 13.21
C LEU A 114 4.76 -5.14 14.68
N ARG A 115 4.07 -4.41 15.56
CA ARG A 115 4.08 -4.67 17.02
C ARG A 115 5.49 -4.88 17.58
N ASP A 116 5.86 -6.12 17.90
CA ASP A 116 7.13 -6.56 18.46
C ASP A 116 8.21 -6.94 17.41
N SER A 117 7.93 -6.75 16.13
CA SER A 117 8.82 -7.09 15.01
C SER A 117 8.88 -6.00 13.92
N SER A 118 9.68 -6.22 12.88
CA SER A 118 9.74 -5.34 11.70
C SER A 118 9.94 -6.15 10.43
N ILE A 119 9.35 -5.70 9.33
CA ILE A 119 9.53 -6.26 7.99
C ILE A 119 10.18 -5.24 7.07
N GLU A 120 11.14 -5.68 6.25
CA GLU A 120 11.75 -4.85 5.22
C GLU A 120 11.15 -5.20 3.85
N LEU A 121 10.30 -4.33 3.32
CA LEU A 121 9.72 -4.46 1.99
C LEU A 121 10.63 -3.79 0.96
N THR A 122 10.64 -4.27 -0.29
CA THR A 122 11.21 -3.49 -1.40
C THR A 122 10.11 -2.79 -2.17
N VAL A 123 10.07 -1.46 -2.12
CA VAL A 123 9.16 -0.66 -2.95
C VAL A 123 9.79 -0.47 -4.32
N LYS A 124 9.04 -0.76 -5.38
CA LYS A 124 9.43 -0.49 -6.77
C LYS A 124 8.40 0.41 -7.42
N VAL A 125 8.87 1.43 -8.11
CA VAL A 125 8.05 2.34 -8.88
C VAL A 125 8.41 2.19 -10.36
N LYS A 126 7.40 2.04 -11.22
CA LYS A 126 7.55 2.01 -12.67
C LYS A 126 6.46 2.85 -13.31
N LYS A 127 6.86 3.89 -14.05
CA LYS A 127 5.99 4.72 -14.86
C LYS A 127 6.34 4.55 -16.32
N ASP A 128 5.33 4.24 -17.14
CA ASP A 128 5.49 4.12 -18.58
C ASP A 128 4.23 4.61 -19.32
N LYS A 129 4.15 4.39 -20.63
CA LYS A 129 3.02 4.86 -21.47
C LYS A 129 1.69 4.24 -21.07
N ASN A 130 1.69 3.12 -20.34
CA ASN A 130 0.50 2.42 -19.89
C ASN A 130 0.05 2.85 -18.48
N GLY A 131 0.75 3.79 -17.86
CA GLY A 131 0.40 4.34 -16.56
C GLY A 131 1.49 4.14 -15.52
N GLU A 132 1.08 4.09 -14.26
CA GLU A 132 1.99 4.03 -13.13
C GLU A 132 1.71 2.80 -12.29
N THR A 133 2.77 2.06 -11.99
CA THR A 133 2.73 0.85 -11.16
C THR A 133 3.66 1.02 -9.98
N VAL A 134 3.12 0.76 -8.78
CA VAL A 134 3.91 0.64 -7.56
C VAL A 134 3.77 -0.77 -7.02
N THR A 135 4.90 -1.40 -6.71
CA THR A 135 4.98 -2.79 -6.25
C THR A 135 5.65 -2.82 -4.88
N LEU A 136 5.00 -3.49 -3.94
CA LEU A 136 5.55 -3.85 -2.63
C LEU A 136 6.00 -5.32 -2.70
N LYS A 137 7.32 -5.54 -2.68
CA LYS A 137 7.88 -6.90 -2.58
C LYS A 137 8.12 -7.25 -1.13
N PHE A 138 7.67 -8.44 -0.74
CA PHE A 138 7.92 -8.98 0.59
C PHE A 138 9.23 -9.77 0.59
N PRO A 139 9.96 -9.80 1.72
CA PRO A 139 11.11 -10.67 1.89
C PRO A 139 10.68 -12.14 1.92
N LYS A 140 11.52 -13.03 1.37
CA LYS A 140 11.31 -14.49 1.40
C LYS A 140 11.65 -15.09 2.75
#